data_AF-A0A0S2SLG2-F1
#
_entry.id   AF-A0A0S2SLG2-F1
#
_cell.length_a   1.000
_cell.length_b   1.000
_cell.length_c   1.000
_cell.angle_alpha   90.00
_cell.angle_beta   90.00
_cell.angle_gamma   90.00
#
_symmetry.space_group_name_H-M   'P 1'
#
loop_
_entity.id
_entity.type
_entity.pdbx_description
1 polymer ?
#
loop_
_entity_poly.entity_id
_entity_poly.type
_entity_poly.pdbx_seq_one_letter_code
_entity_poly.pdbx_strand_id
1 'polypeptide(L)'
;MENAILHGIQPRSAPGKVTIEVRQLAGGVRVAVRDTGYGISQEVIDNLAAGTVISGSIGLTNVHQRLTLLYGEGLQLRRLDPGTEVCFYLPDPEVQPC
;
A
#
# COMPACT_ATOMS: atom_id res chain seq x y z
N MET A 1 -3.28 -5.71 -5.41
CA MET A 1 -4.74 -5.92 -5.58
C MET A 1 -5.21 -7.13 -4.80
N GLU A 2 -4.54 -8.29 -4.91
CA GLU A 2 -4.90 -9.52 -4.17
C GLU A 2 -5.10 -9.30 -2.67
N ASN A 3 -4.22 -8.52 -2.02
CA ASN A 3 -4.33 -8.21 -0.59
C ASN A 3 -5.67 -7.57 -0.20
N ALA A 4 -6.20 -6.66 -1.03
CA ALA A 4 -7.47 -5.99 -0.78
C ALA A 4 -8.66 -6.95 -0.88
N ILE A 5 -8.57 -7.95 -1.76
CA ILE A 5 -9.64 -8.91 -2.01
C ILE A 5 -9.61 -10.03 -0.96
N LEU A 6 -8.47 -10.71 -0.81
CA LEU A 6 -8.32 -11.90 0.05
C LEU A 6 -8.39 -11.55 1.54
N HIS A 7 -7.72 -10.47 1.96
CA HIS A 7 -7.62 -10.11 3.37
C HIS A 7 -8.58 -8.99 3.77
N GLY A 8 -8.88 -8.06 2.86
CA GLY A 8 -9.80 -6.96 3.13
C GLY A 8 -11.27 -7.38 3.03
N ILE A 9 -11.68 -7.82 1.84
CA ILE A 9 -13.10 -7.94 1.47
C ILE A 9 -13.68 -9.33 1.69
N GLN A 10 -12.98 -10.39 1.27
CA GLN A 10 -13.47 -11.78 1.34
C GLN A 10 -13.95 -12.23 2.73
N PRO A 11 -13.37 -11.79 3.86
CA PRO A 11 -13.86 -12.17 5.18
C PRO A 11 -15.19 -11.48 5.56
N ARG A 12 -15.70 -10.50 4.78
CA ARG A 12 -17.00 -9.86 5.00
C ARG A 12 -18.06 -10.60 4.18
N SER A 13 -19.22 -10.86 4.78
CA SER A 13 -20.43 -11.27 4.05
C SER A 13 -21.12 -10.11 3.31
N ALA A 14 -20.53 -8.91 3.32
CA ALA A 14 -21.07 -7.69 2.70
C ALA A 14 -20.27 -7.32 1.43
N PRO A 15 -20.90 -6.68 0.43
CA PRO A 15 -20.19 -6.22 -0.76
C PRO A 15 -19.07 -5.24 -0.38
N GLY A 16 -17.85 -5.56 -0.78
CA GLY A 16 -16.69 -4.69 -0.64
C GLY A 16 -16.38 -3.94 -1.94
N LYS A 17 -15.79 -2.76 -1.83
CA LYS A 17 -15.31 -1.97 -2.95
C LYS A 17 -13.80 -1.83 -2.87
N VAL A 18 -13.13 -2.05 -4.01
CA VAL A 18 -11.72 -1.67 -4.20
C VAL A 18 -11.69 -0.48 -5.15
N THR A 19 -10.98 0.57 -4.78
CA THR A 19 -10.78 1.78 -5.58
C THR A 19 -9.30 1.93 -5.87
N ILE A 20 -8.94 2.05 -7.15
CA ILE A 20 -7.58 2.39 -7.58
C ILE A 20 -7.60 3.83 -8.06
N GLU A 21 -6.71 4.65 -7.50
CA GLU A 21 -6.55 6.05 -7.83
C GLU A 21 -5.11 6.28 -8.29
N VAL A 22 -4.96 6.88 -9.46
CA VAL A 22 -3.68 7.32 -10.00
C VAL A 22 -3.77 8.82 -10.18
N ARG A 23 -2.88 9.57 -9.54
CA ARG A 23 -2.82 11.04 -9.65
C ARG A 23 -1.42 11.47 -10.03
N GLN A 24 -1.33 12.26 -11.10
CA GLN A 24 -0.11 13.02 -11.38
C GLN A 24 0.06 14.08 -10.29
N LEU A 25 1.24 14.11 -9.67
CA LEU A 25 1.67 15.17 -8.77
C LEU A 25 2.89 15.87 -9.39
N ALA A 26 3.35 16.95 -8.76
CA ALA A 26 4.58 17.61 -9.20
C ALA A 26 5.78 16.69 -8.97
N GLY A 27 6.46 16.28 -10.06
CA GLY A 27 7.66 15.45 -10.03
C GLY A 27 7.42 13.94 -10.01
N GLY A 28 6.21 13.47 -10.34
CA GLY A 28 5.90 12.04 -10.38
C GLY A 28 4.41 11.69 -10.24
N VAL A 29 4.14 10.40 -10.04
CA VAL A 29 2.79 9.83 -9.98
C VAL A 29 2.56 9.20 -8.60
N ARG A 30 1.45 9.57 -7.95
CA ARG A 30 0.95 8.86 -6.77
C ARG A 30 -0.06 7.81 -7.18
N VAL A 31 0.17 6.58 -6.76
CA VAL A 31 -0.76 5.45 -6.91
C VAL A 31 -1.31 5.09 -5.54
N ALA A 32 -2.63 4.99 -5.42
CA ALA A 32 -3.31 4.59 -4.21
C ALA A 32 -4.35 3.50 -4.49
N VAL A 33 -4.41 2.49 -3.63
CA VAL A 33 -5.40 1.42 -3.64
C VAL A 33 -6.12 1.45 -2.31
N ARG A 34 -7.45 1.61 -2.36
CA ARG A 34 -8.32 1.66 -1.18
C ARG A 34 -9.30 0.51 -1.22
N ASP A 35 -9.49 -0.18 -0.11
CA ASP A 35 -10.55 -1.17 0.06
C ASP A 35 -11.49 -0.77 1.20
N THR A 36 -12.70 -1.31 1.21
CA THR A 36 -13.69 -1.14 2.30
C THR A 36 -13.81 -2.39 3.17
N GLY A 37 -12.71 -3.13 3.32
CA GLY A 37 -12.62 -4.36 4.10
C GLY A 37 -12.53 -4.13 5.61
N TYR A 38 -12.04 -5.14 6.35
CA TYR A 38 -11.80 -5.02 7.81
C TYR A 38 -10.67 -4.04 8.19
N GLY A 39 -9.93 -3.59 7.19
CA GLY A 39 -8.75 -2.77 7.39
C GLY A 39 -7.53 -3.60 7.78
N ILE A 40 -6.41 -2.90 7.88
CA ILE A 40 -5.12 -3.46 8.27
C ILE A 40 -4.89 -3.24 9.77
N SER A 41 -4.25 -4.22 10.44
CA SER A 41 -3.92 -4.07 11.86
C SER A 41 -2.80 -3.04 12.03
N GLN A 42 -2.80 -2.35 13.18
CA GLN A 42 -1.77 -1.36 13.50
C GLN A 42 -0.38 -2.00 13.54
N GLU A 43 -0.28 -3.22 14.06
CA GLU A 43 0.97 -4.01 14.06
C GLU A 43 1.58 -4.17 12.67
N VAL A 44 0.76 -4.38 11.63
CA VAL A 44 1.26 -4.50 10.26
C VAL A 44 1.78 -3.15 9.73
N ILE A 45 1.12 -2.05 10.10
CA ILE A 45 1.57 -0.69 9.75
C ILE A 45 2.92 -0.42 10.41
N ASP A 46 3.04 -0.71 11.70
CA ASP A 46 4.24 -0.45 12.50
C ASP A 46 5.41 -1.32 12.01
N ASN A 47 5.15 -2.61 11.72
CA ASN A 47 6.16 -3.53 11.20
C ASN A 47 6.67 -3.10 9.82
N LEU A 48 5.78 -2.59 8.95
CA LEU A 48 6.19 -2.06 7.64
C LEU A 48 7.06 -0.81 7.81
N ALA A 49 6.66 0.11 8.70
CA ALA A 49 7.43 1.33 8.97
C ALA A 49 8.81 1.03 9.57
N ALA A 50 8.92 -0.03 10.37
CA ALA A 50 10.18 -0.52 10.91
C ALA A 50 11.04 -1.31 9.91
N GLY A 51 10.56 -1.55 8.67
CA GLY A 51 11.26 -2.35 7.66
C GLY A 51 11.40 -3.83 8.05
N THR A 52 10.60 -4.30 9.01
CA THR A 52 10.65 -5.68 9.51
C THR A 52 9.79 -6.61 8.66
N VAL A 53 10.10 -7.90 8.68
CA VAL A 53 9.32 -8.91 7.94
C VAL A 53 7.96 -9.05 8.61
N ILE A 54 6.90 -8.70 7.88
CA ILE A 54 5.54 -8.87 8.35
C ILE A 54 5.12 -10.32 8.14
N SER A 55 5.10 -11.09 9.23
CA SER A 55 4.58 -12.46 9.25
C SER A 55 3.17 -12.51 8.64
N GLY A 56 2.98 -13.35 7.61
CA GLY A 56 1.70 -13.47 6.90
C GLY A 56 1.41 -12.39 5.83
N SER A 57 2.30 -11.43 5.60
CA SER A 57 2.16 -10.38 4.57
C SER A 57 3.40 -10.25 3.67
N ILE A 58 3.85 -11.38 3.13
CA ILE A 58 5.01 -11.46 2.20
C ILE A 58 4.83 -10.51 1.01
N GLY A 59 3.60 -10.39 0.49
CA GLY A 59 3.30 -9.51 -0.64
C GLY A 59 3.55 -8.02 -0.36
N LEU A 60 3.16 -7.52 0.83
CA LEU A 60 3.41 -6.13 1.22
C LEU A 60 4.90 -5.86 1.43
N THR A 61 5.59 -6.78 2.11
CA THR A 61 7.04 -6.67 2.38
C THR A 61 7.83 -6.62 1.07
N ASN A 62 7.54 -7.51 0.12
CA ASN A 62 8.23 -7.56 -1.17
C ASN A 62 8.03 -6.28 -1.99
N VAL A 63 6.81 -5.75 -2.04
CA VAL A 63 6.53 -4.52 -2.78
C VAL A 63 7.18 -3.32 -2.11
N HIS A 64 7.10 -3.21 -0.78
CA HIS A 64 7.77 -2.14 -0.03
C HIS A 64 9.27 -2.14 -0.26
N GLN A 65 9.94 -3.30 -0.10
CA GLN A 65 11.38 -3.42 -0.36
C GLN A 65 11.77 -3.04 -1.78
N ARG A 66 10.99 -3.49 -2.79
CA ARG A 66 11.26 -3.13 -4.19
C ARG A 66 11.12 -1.64 -4.46
N LEU A 67 10.08 -1.00 -3.91
CA LEU A 67 9.87 0.43 -4.07
C LEU A 67 10.99 1.22 -3.39
N THR A 68 11.35 0.86 -2.16
CA THR A 68 12.47 1.49 -1.43
C THR A 68 13.79 1.35 -2.19
N LEU A 69 14.06 0.17 -2.78
CA LEU A 69 15.30 -0.04 -3.56
C LEU A 69 15.33 0.73 -4.88
N LEU A 70 14.18 0.88 -5.56
CA LEU A 70 14.12 1.52 -6.89
C LEU A 70 13.95 3.04 -6.81
N TYR A 71 13.24 3.53 -5.79
CA TYR A 71 12.76 4.92 -5.72
C TYR A 71 13.09 5.63 -4.40
N GLY A 72 13.77 4.96 -3.46
CA GLY A 72 14.15 5.52 -2.16
C GLY A 72 13.02 5.55 -1.13
N GLU A 73 11.76 5.54 -1.56
CA GLU A 73 10.58 5.48 -0.70
C GLU A 73 9.77 4.19 -0.93
N GLY A 74 9.26 3.62 0.16
CA GLY A 74 8.48 2.40 0.14
C GLY A 74 6.97 2.63 0.09
N LEU A 75 6.21 1.55 0.36
CA LEU A 75 4.76 1.63 0.57
C LEU A 75 4.41 2.46 1.81
N GLN A 76 3.37 3.27 1.70
CA GLN A 76 2.67 3.92 2.81
C GLN A 76 1.33 3.22 3.05
N LEU A 77 1.10 2.78 4.29
CA LEU A 77 -0.13 2.13 4.73
C LEU A 77 -0.93 3.07 5.63
N ARG A 78 -2.24 3.11 5.45
CA ARG A 78 -3.16 3.82 6.34
C ARG A 78 -4.41 2.99 6.57
N ARG A 79 -4.83 2.87 7.82
CA ARG A 79 -6.13 2.31 8.18
C ARG A 79 -7.23 3.32 7.88
N LEU A 80 -8.29 2.87 7.21
CA LEU A 80 -9.52 3.63 6.99
C LEU A 80 -10.63 3.07 7.87
N ASP A 81 -11.70 3.85 8.05
CA ASP A 81 -12.93 3.39 8.69
C ASP A 81 -14.11 3.49 7.71
N PRO A 82 -14.52 2.39 7.04
CA PRO A 82 -13.89 1.07 7.02
C PRO A 82 -12.75 0.93 5.98
N GLY A 83 -11.78 0.05 6.26
CA GLY A 83 -10.86 -0.51 5.25
C GLY A 83 -9.40 -0.07 5.34
N THR A 84 -8.69 -0.10 4.21
CA THR A 84 -7.25 0.20 4.13
C THR A 84 -6.96 1.08 2.92
N GLU A 85 -6.04 2.01 3.06
CA GLU A 85 -5.35 2.66 1.94
C GLU A 85 -3.89 2.19 1.90
N VAL A 86 -3.47 1.71 0.73
CA VAL A 86 -2.06 1.46 0.40
C VAL A 86 -1.69 2.43 -0.70
N CYS A 87 -0.64 3.23 -0.50
CA CYS A 87 -0.17 4.15 -1.54
C CYS A 87 1.35 4.19 -1.65
N PHE A 88 1.83 4.58 -2.82
CA PHE A 88 3.23 4.81 -3.10
C PHE A 88 3.40 5.89 -4.16
N TYR A 89 4.60 6.42 -4.24
CA TYR A 89 4.99 7.46 -5.18
C TYR A 89 6.00 6.90 -6.17
N LEU A 90 5.80 7.22 -7.45
CA LEU A 90 6.74 6.94 -8.52
C LEU A 90 7.31 8.28 -8.99
N PRO A 91 8.56 8.62 -8.69
CA PRO A 91 9.17 9.86 -9.18
C PRO A 91 9.29 9.83 -10.71
N ASP A 92 9.23 11.00 -11.33
CA ASP A 92 9.50 11.13 -12.76
C ASP A 92 10.94 10.67 -13.05
N PRO A 93 11.18 9.93 -14.14
CA PRO A 93 12.49 9.36 -14.45
C PRO A 93 13.60 10.40 -14.67
N GLU A 94 13.24 11.68 -14.85
CA GLU A 94 14.18 12.80 -14.99
C GLU A 94 14.61 13.40 -13.64
N VAL A 95 13.97 13.01 -12.54
CA VAL A 95 14.25 13.48 -11.17
C VAL A 95 14.84 12.33 -10.36
N GLN A 96 16.04 11.88 -10.74
CA GLN A 96 16.83 11.00 -9.89
C GLN A 96 17.87 11.87 -9.16
N PRO A 97 17.80 12.00 -7.81
CA PRO A 97 18.84 12.72 -7.08
C PRO A 97 20.18 12.01 -7.28
N CYS A 98 21.23 12.80 -7.54
CA CYS A 98 22.60 12.35 -7.69
C CYS A 98 23.14 11.65 -6.44
#